data_AF-A0A8C4DUH4-F1
#
_entry.id   AF-A0A8C4DUH4-F1
#
_cell.length_a   1.000
_cell.length_b   1.000
_cell.length_c   1.000
_cell.angle_alpha   90.00
_cell.angle_beta   90.00
_cell.angle_gamma   90.00
#
_symmetry.space_group_name_H-M   'P 1'
#
loop_
_entity.id
_entity.type
_entity.pdbx_description
1 polymer ?
#
loop_
_entity_poly.entity_id
_entity_poly.type
_entity_poly.pdbx_seq_one_letter_code
_entity_poly.pdbx_strand_id
1 'polypeptide(L)'
;MPTVVLMDVSLSMTRPVAQDGSEEFQRKNLAVHGLNMLFEHMASNYRMEFTTLMAFSSLWELLVPFTRDYNALQMVMVTDGSLGIGKGSLRHSLQTLKQRGDDKKFPLPFPFPTKLFIMCVANAEELQMTDAMDNLEELLRLSGGDGQIFTMEGALCMKSVQAMFGRLIDHAYSPFHAVLHCGNLSSDVQVFPRPEPVVMDEEVEPMPRAVSTDLEIVGFIEIGDISSPPVISRHLVLPIAVNKEVDEVGAGATDELEEEPSASQMAGKSPNFCVLLHGSLKVEGMVALVQLGPEWYGMLYSQADSKKKSNLMMSLFDPGPEPLPWLGKISHLGPISEAAENPYGEDDSKSPFPVQPSVKRSYAQNVTVWIKASGLQTDVQKILRNARKLPDKTQTFYKELNRLRKAALAFGFWELLKGVADLLERECTLLPDSAHPDAAFQLSHAAQQLKLASTATSEICNNRLKYRSPSLCGPRWRTVCADCCF
;
A
#
# COMPACT_ATOMS: atom_id res chain seq x y z
N MET A 1 8.27 11.62 -0.75
CA MET A 1 8.32 11.73 -2.23
C MET A 1 9.63 12.40 -2.54
N PRO A 2 10.40 11.96 -3.54
CA PRO A 2 11.65 12.62 -3.91
C PRO A 2 11.40 14.00 -4.53
N THR A 3 12.41 14.86 -4.48
CA THR A 3 12.34 16.24 -4.95
C THR A 3 13.03 16.39 -6.31
N VAL A 4 12.36 16.99 -7.29
CA VAL A 4 12.93 17.36 -8.60
C VAL A 4 13.02 18.88 -8.68
N VAL A 5 14.24 19.40 -8.70
CA VAL A 5 14.47 20.84 -8.91
C VAL A 5 14.59 21.09 -10.41
N LEU A 6 13.61 21.82 -10.94
CA LEU A 6 13.62 22.30 -12.32
C LEU A 6 14.07 23.75 -12.35
N MET A 7 15.14 23.97 -13.06
CA MET A 7 15.80 25.24 -13.17
C MET A 7 15.71 25.78 -14.60
N ASP A 8 15.42 27.06 -14.77
CA ASP A 8 15.63 27.76 -16.04
C ASP A 8 17.00 28.43 -16.12
N VAL A 9 17.78 28.10 -17.16
CA VAL A 9 19.09 28.68 -17.51
C VAL A 9 19.01 29.60 -18.73
N SER A 10 17.81 30.07 -19.10
CA SER A 10 17.61 30.94 -20.27
C SER A 10 18.25 32.32 -20.09
N LEU A 11 18.39 33.04 -21.21
CA LEU A 11 19.03 34.35 -21.24
C LEU A 11 18.32 35.39 -20.35
N SER A 12 17.00 35.26 -20.11
CA SER A 12 16.26 36.19 -19.24
C SER A 12 16.78 36.19 -17.81
N MET A 13 17.30 35.06 -17.33
CA MET A 13 17.91 34.90 -16.01
C MET A 13 19.18 35.73 -15.79
N THR A 14 19.79 36.22 -16.87
CA THR A 14 20.99 37.05 -16.80
C THR A 14 20.68 38.54 -16.62
N ARG A 15 19.40 38.92 -16.59
CA ARG A 15 18.98 40.30 -16.31
C ARG A 15 19.41 40.74 -14.90
N PRO A 16 19.81 42.02 -14.73
CA PRO A 16 20.13 42.58 -13.43
C PRO A 16 18.88 42.66 -12.55
N VAL A 17 19.10 42.53 -11.25
CA VAL A 17 18.07 42.54 -10.19
C VAL A 17 17.58 43.97 -9.89
N ALA A 18 18.50 44.95 -9.89
CA ALA A 18 18.19 46.36 -9.73
C ALA A 18 18.67 47.15 -10.96
N GLN A 19 17.85 48.07 -11.48
CA GLN A 19 18.26 49.01 -12.53
C GLN A 19 19.13 50.15 -11.98
N ASP A 20 19.06 50.42 -10.66
CA ASP A 20 19.73 51.56 -10.01
C ASP A 20 21.13 51.25 -9.45
N GLY A 21 21.75 50.12 -9.84
CA GLY A 21 23.18 49.87 -9.60
C GLY A 21 23.60 49.60 -8.15
N SER A 22 22.66 49.41 -7.22
CA SER A 22 22.98 49.13 -5.81
C SER A 22 23.37 47.67 -5.52
N GLU A 23 23.08 46.74 -6.43
CA GLU A 23 23.45 45.31 -6.30
C GLU A 23 23.88 44.73 -7.67
N GLU A 24 25.09 44.16 -7.79
CA GLU A 24 25.60 43.49 -9.01
C GLU A 24 25.02 42.08 -9.25
N PHE A 25 23.89 41.75 -8.63
CA PHE A 25 23.30 40.42 -8.78
C PHE A 25 22.45 40.32 -10.05
N GLN A 26 22.61 39.22 -10.78
CA GLN A 26 21.67 38.81 -11.83
C GLN A 26 20.56 37.94 -11.18
N ARG A 27 19.40 37.82 -11.84
CA ARG A 27 18.29 36.98 -11.31
C ARG A 27 18.73 35.56 -11.00
N LYS A 28 19.63 35.03 -11.82
CA LYS A 28 20.29 33.74 -11.60
C LYS A 28 21.01 33.62 -10.26
N ASN A 29 21.66 34.68 -9.79
CA ASN A 29 22.42 34.64 -8.54
C ASN A 29 21.47 34.54 -7.35
N LEU A 30 20.36 35.27 -7.37
CA LEU A 30 19.33 35.17 -6.35
C LEU A 30 18.69 33.78 -6.31
N ALA A 31 18.38 33.24 -7.49
CA ALA A 31 17.89 31.90 -7.70
C ALA A 31 18.80 30.82 -7.06
N VAL A 32 20.12 30.88 -7.32
CA VAL A 32 21.12 30.00 -6.69
C VAL A 32 21.10 30.16 -5.18
N HIS A 33 21.05 31.40 -4.69
CA HIS A 33 21.05 31.68 -3.25
C HIS A 33 19.85 31.06 -2.53
N GLY A 34 18.65 31.14 -3.14
CA GLY A 34 17.45 30.49 -2.62
C GLY A 34 17.56 28.96 -2.59
N LEU A 35 18.11 28.33 -3.64
CA LEU A 35 18.33 26.88 -3.64
C LEU A 35 19.38 26.43 -2.64
N ASN A 36 20.45 27.20 -2.46
CA ASN A 36 21.46 26.88 -1.45
C ASN A 36 20.84 26.87 -0.06
N MET A 37 20.00 27.85 0.26
CA MET A 37 19.23 27.86 1.51
C MET A 37 18.34 26.61 1.66
N LEU A 38 17.65 26.20 0.59
CA LEU A 38 16.84 24.99 0.59
C LEU A 38 17.70 23.73 0.80
N PHE A 39 18.81 23.58 0.09
CA PHE A 39 19.69 22.42 0.19
C PHE A 39 20.42 22.36 1.52
N GLU A 40 20.82 23.49 2.11
CA GLU A 40 21.36 23.57 3.47
C GLU A 40 20.33 23.12 4.52
N HIS A 41 19.08 23.55 4.38
CA HIS A 41 17.98 23.07 5.22
C HIS A 41 17.76 21.56 5.04
N MET A 42 17.73 21.07 3.80
CA MET A 42 17.53 19.64 3.52
C MET A 42 18.70 18.79 4.04
N ALA A 43 19.94 19.26 3.90
CA ALA A 43 21.13 18.61 4.44
C ALA A 43 21.14 18.55 5.98
N SER A 44 20.45 19.47 6.65
CA SER A 44 20.39 19.52 8.11
C SER A 44 19.19 18.73 8.65
N ASN A 45 18.01 18.96 8.09
CA ASN A 45 16.72 18.56 8.66
C ASN A 45 15.99 17.47 7.86
N TYR A 46 16.37 17.25 6.59
CA TYR A 46 15.69 16.36 5.63
C TYR A 46 16.65 15.39 4.92
N ARG A 47 17.73 14.97 5.59
CA ARG A 47 18.89 14.22 5.03
C ARG A 47 18.58 12.97 4.20
N MET A 48 17.40 12.38 4.39
CA MET A 48 17.00 11.12 3.76
C MET A 48 16.26 11.33 2.43
N GLU A 49 15.90 12.57 2.12
CA GLU A 49 15.18 12.99 0.92
C GLU A 49 16.09 12.88 -0.30
N PHE A 50 15.58 12.28 -1.38
CA PHE A 50 16.32 12.21 -2.63
C PHE A 50 15.98 13.43 -3.47
N THR A 51 17.01 14.19 -3.83
CA THR A 51 16.85 15.38 -4.65
C THR A 51 17.63 15.23 -5.95
N THR A 52 17.04 15.68 -7.05
CA THR A 52 17.68 15.74 -8.38
C THR A 52 17.60 17.16 -8.92
N LEU A 53 18.56 17.52 -9.78
CA LEU A 53 18.62 18.83 -10.40
C LEU A 53 18.62 18.70 -11.93
N MET A 54 17.67 19.39 -12.56
CA MET A 54 17.53 19.47 -14.00
C MET A 54 17.52 20.95 -14.42
N ALA A 55 18.34 21.30 -15.41
CA ALA A 55 18.35 22.63 -15.99
C ALA A 55 17.69 22.62 -17.38
N PHE A 56 16.97 23.68 -17.73
CA PHE A 56 16.31 23.83 -19.02
C PHE A 56 16.50 25.22 -19.61
N SER A 57 16.62 25.29 -20.94
CA SER A 57 16.50 26.50 -21.75
C SER A 57 15.83 26.12 -23.07
N SER A 58 16.56 26.07 -24.19
CA SER A 58 16.07 25.49 -25.45
C SER A 58 16.06 23.96 -25.45
N LEU A 59 16.96 23.36 -24.67
CA LEU A 59 17.05 21.94 -24.35
C LEU A 59 17.03 21.78 -22.83
N TRP A 60 16.76 20.57 -22.36
CA TRP A 60 16.86 20.23 -20.95
C TRP A 60 18.02 19.24 -20.74
N GLU A 61 18.69 19.35 -19.60
CA GLU A 61 19.79 18.47 -19.20
C GLU A 61 19.62 18.08 -17.73
N LEU A 62 19.84 16.80 -17.44
CA LEU A 62 19.93 16.30 -16.08
C LEU A 62 21.33 16.58 -15.54
N LEU A 63 21.45 17.59 -14.69
CA LEU A 63 22.74 18.00 -14.12
C LEU A 63 23.18 17.06 -13.00
N VAL A 64 22.25 16.72 -12.10
CA VAL A 64 22.52 15.84 -10.95
C VAL A 64 21.41 14.81 -10.84
N PRO A 65 21.69 13.50 -11.00
CA PRO A 65 20.70 12.46 -10.76
C PRO A 65 20.27 12.43 -9.28
N PHE A 66 19.21 11.69 -8.96
CA PHE A 66 18.72 11.58 -7.58
C PHE A 66 19.84 11.21 -6.61
N THR A 67 20.09 12.10 -5.67
CA THR A 67 21.14 11.97 -4.66
C THR A 67 20.66 12.46 -3.30
N ARG A 68 21.32 11.99 -2.24
CA ARG A 68 21.23 12.55 -0.87
C ARG A 68 22.45 13.42 -0.53
N ASP A 69 23.41 13.51 -1.44
CA ASP A 69 24.56 14.38 -1.29
C ASP A 69 24.20 15.79 -1.76
N TYR A 70 23.76 16.60 -0.81
CA TYR A 70 23.40 17.99 -1.07
C TYR A 70 24.59 18.87 -1.45
N ASN A 71 25.82 18.48 -1.12
CA ASN A 71 27.01 19.21 -1.57
C ASN A 71 27.18 19.11 -3.09
N ALA A 72 26.78 17.98 -3.68
CA ALA A 72 26.73 17.81 -5.13
C ALA A 72 25.59 18.62 -5.79
N LEU A 73 24.57 19.04 -5.02
CA LEU A 73 23.42 19.82 -5.48
C LEU A 73 23.60 21.34 -5.33
N GLN A 74 24.56 21.80 -4.52
CA GLN A 74 24.87 23.24 -4.28
C GLN A 74 25.35 24.03 -5.51
N MET A 75 25.33 23.42 -6.70
CA MET A 75 25.65 24.06 -7.97
C MET A 75 24.37 24.15 -8.82
N VAL A 76 23.93 25.39 -9.14
CA VAL A 76 23.04 25.77 -10.27
C VAL A 76 21.52 25.69 -9.96
N MET A 77 20.80 26.77 -9.58
CA MET A 77 20.21 27.97 -10.27
C MET A 77 18.67 27.73 -10.55
N VAL A 78 17.80 28.74 -10.78
CA VAL A 78 16.29 28.70 -10.77
C VAL A 78 15.74 29.67 -11.82
N THR A 79 14.44 29.63 -12.15
CA THR A 79 13.75 30.46 -13.17
C THR A 79 13.25 31.84 -12.74
N ASP A 80 13.08 32.74 -13.71
CA ASP A 80 12.55 34.09 -13.60
C ASP A 80 11.18 34.23 -14.27
N GLY A 81 10.57 33.11 -14.70
CA GLY A 81 9.23 33.08 -15.28
C GLY A 81 9.11 33.68 -16.68
N SER A 82 10.22 34.06 -17.34
CA SER A 82 10.18 34.66 -18.68
C SER A 82 10.22 33.61 -19.79
N LEU A 83 9.05 33.04 -20.07
CA LEU A 83 8.87 31.82 -20.86
C LEU A 83 8.96 32.02 -22.40
N GLY A 84 9.39 33.20 -22.86
CA GLY A 84 9.62 33.53 -24.27
C GLY A 84 8.37 33.49 -25.17
N ILE A 85 8.58 33.72 -26.48
CA ILE A 85 7.52 33.71 -27.52
C ILE A 85 7.99 32.80 -28.67
N GLY A 86 7.24 31.75 -29.01
CA GLY A 86 7.55 30.88 -30.16
C GLY A 86 7.14 29.41 -29.98
N LYS A 87 7.62 28.52 -30.87
CA LYS A 87 7.25 27.09 -30.88
C LYS A 87 7.62 26.30 -29.62
N GLY A 88 8.58 26.79 -28.83
CA GLY A 88 9.00 26.21 -27.55
C GLY A 88 8.49 26.95 -26.32
N SER A 89 7.72 28.04 -26.46
CA SER A 89 7.24 28.79 -25.31
C SER A 89 6.11 28.07 -24.59
N LEU A 90 5.95 28.34 -23.29
CA LEU A 90 4.85 27.79 -22.51
C LEU A 90 3.50 28.21 -23.10
N ARG A 91 3.36 29.48 -23.48
CA ARG A 91 2.14 30.03 -24.09
C ARG A 91 1.70 29.27 -25.34
N HIS A 92 2.63 28.95 -26.24
CA HIS A 92 2.31 28.15 -27.43
C HIS A 92 1.98 26.70 -27.07
N SER A 93 2.65 26.14 -26.07
CA SER A 93 2.39 24.78 -25.61
C SER A 93 1.01 24.62 -24.97
N LEU A 94 0.57 25.60 -24.18
CA LEU A 94 -0.78 25.66 -23.61
C LEU A 94 -1.85 25.87 -24.69
N GLN A 95 -1.60 26.71 -25.69
CA GLN A 95 -2.54 26.91 -26.80
C GLN A 95 -2.71 25.68 -27.70
N THR A 96 -1.65 24.86 -27.84
CA THR A 96 -1.66 23.64 -28.68
C THR A 96 -2.13 22.38 -27.93
N LEU A 97 -2.52 22.49 -26.66
CA LEU A 97 -2.86 21.36 -25.78
C LEU A 97 -3.86 20.38 -26.41
N LYS A 98 -4.92 20.91 -27.04
CA LYS A 98 -6.00 20.13 -27.67
C LYS A 98 -5.67 19.55 -29.05
N GLN A 99 -4.57 19.99 -29.66
CA GLN A 99 -4.17 19.64 -31.02
C GLN A 99 -3.07 18.58 -31.07
N ARG A 100 -2.56 18.16 -29.90
CA ARG A 100 -1.50 17.15 -29.78
C ARG A 100 -2.12 15.74 -29.84
N GLY A 101 -1.59 14.90 -30.74
CA GLY A 101 -1.93 13.47 -30.80
C GLY A 101 -1.31 12.68 -29.65
N ASP A 102 -1.68 11.39 -29.52
CA ASP A 102 -1.26 10.52 -28.40
C ASP A 102 0.27 10.41 -28.22
N ASP A 103 1.05 10.54 -29.30
CA ASP A 103 2.52 10.46 -29.28
C ASP A 103 3.22 11.72 -28.74
N LYS A 104 2.49 12.83 -28.56
CA LYS A 104 3.01 14.11 -28.06
C LYS A 104 2.14 14.70 -26.96
N LYS A 105 1.60 13.86 -26.08
CA LYS A 105 0.80 14.31 -24.94
C LYS A 105 1.56 15.34 -24.12
N PHE A 106 0.81 16.32 -23.64
CA PHE A 106 1.36 17.30 -22.71
C PHE A 106 1.77 16.57 -21.43
N PRO A 107 2.93 16.90 -20.81
CA PRO A 107 3.43 16.17 -19.65
C PRO A 107 2.54 16.27 -18.40
N LEU A 108 1.62 17.23 -18.36
CA LEU A 108 0.66 17.42 -17.28
C LEU A 108 -0.73 16.89 -17.67
N PRO A 109 -1.46 16.26 -16.74
CA PRO A 109 -1.07 15.99 -15.35
C PRO A 109 0.02 14.90 -15.25
N PHE A 110 0.85 14.99 -14.21
CA PHE A 110 1.88 13.98 -13.98
C PHE A 110 1.23 12.61 -13.70
N PRO A 111 1.84 11.49 -14.16
CA PRO A 111 1.28 10.15 -13.92
C PRO A 111 1.52 9.64 -12.48
N PHE A 112 2.13 10.45 -11.62
CA PHE A 112 2.42 10.16 -10.22
C PHE A 112 1.92 11.32 -9.34
N PRO A 113 1.63 11.09 -8.05
CA PRO A 113 1.28 12.16 -7.12
C PRO A 113 2.40 13.20 -7.06
N THR A 114 2.07 14.47 -7.32
CA THR A 114 3.04 15.56 -7.37
C THR A 114 2.46 16.82 -6.79
N LYS A 115 3.30 17.54 -6.05
CA LYS A 115 3.06 18.94 -5.70
C LYS A 115 3.98 19.82 -6.54
N LEU A 116 3.40 20.75 -7.28
CA LEU A 116 4.16 21.65 -8.13
C LEU A 116 4.36 23.00 -7.42
N PHE A 117 5.60 23.29 -7.03
CA PHE A 117 5.98 24.58 -6.47
C PHE A 117 6.73 25.39 -7.51
N ILE A 118 6.22 26.58 -7.84
CA ILE A 118 6.81 27.48 -8.83
C ILE A 118 7.39 28.68 -8.09
N MET A 119 8.71 28.79 -8.07
CA MET A 119 9.44 29.89 -7.44
C MET A 119 9.76 30.96 -8.49
N CYS A 120 9.08 32.11 -8.42
CA CYS A 120 9.26 33.17 -9.41
C CYS A 120 10.26 34.22 -8.90
N VAL A 121 11.44 34.31 -9.52
CA VAL A 121 12.40 35.41 -9.29
C VAL A 121 11.99 36.67 -10.08
N ALA A 122 10.75 37.10 -9.86
CA ALA A 122 10.14 38.29 -10.44
C ALA A 122 9.06 38.83 -9.50
N ASN A 123 8.79 40.13 -9.57
CA ASN A 123 7.74 40.77 -8.79
C ASN A 123 6.36 40.45 -9.38
N ALA A 124 5.32 40.45 -8.56
CA ALA A 124 3.95 40.20 -8.99
C ALA A 124 3.51 41.17 -10.12
N GLU A 125 3.91 42.45 -10.02
CA GLU A 125 3.63 43.46 -11.06
C GLU A 125 4.27 43.10 -12.40
N GLU A 126 5.53 42.64 -12.42
CA GLU A 126 6.23 42.25 -13.66
C GLU A 126 5.56 41.02 -14.32
N LEU A 127 5.13 40.06 -13.51
CA LEU A 127 4.46 38.85 -13.98
C LEU A 127 3.06 39.14 -14.53
N GLN A 128 2.34 40.09 -13.93
CA GLN A 128 1.03 40.54 -14.42
C GLN A 128 1.15 41.31 -15.73
N MET A 129 2.17 42.17 -15.87
CA MET A 129 2.39 42.92 -17.12
C MET A 129 2.72 42.03 -18.32
N THR A 130 3.28 40.83 -18.08
CA THR A 130 3.77 39.93 -19.13
C THR A 130 2.84 38.76 -19.43
N ASP A 131 1.62 38.71 -18.84
CA ASP A 131 0.70 37.57 -18.95
C ASP A 131 1.33 36.25 -18.43
N ALA A 132 2.47 36.33 -17.73
CA ALA A 132 3.22 35.17 -17.27
C ALA A 132 2.51 34.52 -16.07
N MET A 133 1.88 35.32 -15.22
CA MET A 133 1.11 34.83 -14.07
C MET A 133 -0.02 33.87 -14.51
N ASP A 134 -0.84 34.30 -15.47
CA ASP A 134 -1.97 33.51 -16.00
C ASP A 134 -1.51 32.18 -16.62
N ASN A 135 -0.37 32.19 -17.31
CA ASN A 135 0.22 30.96 -17.88
C ASN A 135 0.74 30.00 -16.80
N LEU A 136 1.29 30.50 -15.70
CA LEU A 136 1.77 29.69 -14.57
C LEU A 136 0.60 29.13 -13.75
N GLU A 137 -0.46 29.92 -13.55
CA GLU A 137 -1.69 29.47 -12.91
C GLU A 137 -2.39 28.38 -13.71
N GLU A 138 -2.45 28.53 -15.05
CA GLU A 138 -3.00 27.47 -15.92
C GLU A 138 -2.17 26.19 -15.84
N LEU A 139 -0.84 26.29 -15.73
CA LEU A 139 0.04 25.14 -15.56
C LEU A 139 -0.26 24.42 -14.23
N LEU A 140 -0.47 25.15 -13.13
CA LEU A 140 -0.87 24.59 -11.85
C LEU A 140 -2.25 23.93 -11.91
N ARG A 141 -3.18 24.52 -12.66
CA ARG A 141 -4.51 23.94 -12.89
C ARG A 141 -4.42 22.62 -13.65
N LEU A 142 -3.55 22.54 -14.67
CA LEU A 142 -3.30 21.32 -15.45
C LEU A 142 -2.58 20.24 -14.65
N SER A 143 -1.81 20.59 -13.60
CA SER A 143 -1.18 19.61 -12.71
C SER A 143 -2.14 19.02 -11.67
N GLY A 144 -3.41 19.41 -11.67
CA GLY A 144 -4.42 18.93 -10.72
C GLY A 144 -4.66 19.87 -9.52
N GLY A 145 -4.07 21.06 -9.53
CA GLY A 145 -4.27 22.09 -8.49
C GLY A 145 -3.47 21.88 -7.20
N ASP A 146 -2.69 20.80 -7.09
CA ASP A 146 -1.89 20.49 -5.91
C ASP A 146 -0.49 21.14 -6.04
N GLY A 147 -0.30 22.28 -5.37
CA GLY A 147 0.92 23.09 -5.44
C GLY A 147 0.68 24.57 -5.19
N GLN A 148 1.74 25.39 -5.26
CA GLN A 148 1.67 26.81 -4.98
C GLN A 148 2.66 27.62 -5.83
N ILE A 149 2.22 28.79 -6.29
CA ILE A 149 3.10 29.78 -6.92
C ILE A 149 3.60 30.73 -5.84
N PHE A 150 4.92 30.87 -5.75
CA PHE A 150 5.57 31.80 -4.85
C PHE A 150 6.11 32.98 -5.65
N THR A 151 5.60 34.16 -5.35
CA THR A 151 6.05 35.43 -5.93
C THR A 151 6.84 36.24 -4.90
N MET A 152 7.65 37.18 -5.40
CA MET A 152 8.40 38.10 -4.55
C MET A 152 7.49 39.16 -3.96
N GLU A 153 7.57 39.34 -2.64
CA GLU A 153 6.95 40.46 -1.93
C GLU A 153 7.99 41.59 -1.79
N GLY A 154 7.74 42.72 -2.45
CA GLY A 154 8.60 43.90 -2.41
C GLY A 154 9.71 43.93 -3.46
N ALA A 155 10.86 44.51 -3.13
CA ALA A 155 11.98 44.66 -4.06
C ALA A 155 12.69 43.32 -4.32
N LEU A 156 13.14 43.11 -5.56
CA LEU A 156 14.02 42.01 -5.93
C LEU A 156 15.36 42.17 -5.20
N CYS A 157 15.58 41.38 -4.16
CA CYS A 157 16.81 41.35 -3.37
C CYS A 157 16.99 39.97 -2.71
N MET A 158 18.19 39.69 -2.18
CA MET A 158 18.49 38.41 -1.51
C MET A 158 17.54 38.11 -0.34
N LYS A 159 17.21 39.12 0.46
CA LYS A 159 16.33 38.96 1.64
C LYS A 159 14.93 38.48 1.26
N SER A 160 14.36 39.05 0.20
CA SER A 160 13.03 38.66 -0.27
C SER A 160 13.02 37.25 -0.88
N VAL A 161 14.10 36.82 -1.55
CA VAL A 161 14.22 35.44 -2.04
C VAL A 161 14.38 34.46 -0.88
N GLN A 162 15.20 34.78 0.13
CA GLN A 162 15.31 33.95 1.34
C GLN A 162 13.97 33.79 2.05
N ALA A 163 13.18 34.87 2.17
CA ALA A 163 11.84 34.79 2.74
C ALA A 163 10.91 33.91 1.90
N MET A 164 10.99 33.99 0.56
CA MET A 164 10.21 33.15 -0.34
C MET A 164 10.54 31.65 -0.16
N PHE A 165 11.82 31.30 -0.15
CA PHE A 165 12.27 29.92 0.06
C PHE A 165 12.01 29.44 1.50
N GLY A 166 12.06 30.34 2.49
CA GLY A 166 11.62 30.05 3.86
C GLY A 166 10.16 29.59 3.91
N ARG A 167 9.26 30.29 3.22
CA ARG A 167 7.84 29.86 3.11
C ARG A 167 7.70 28.49 2.44
N LEU A 168 8.48 28.20 1.40
CA LEU A 168 8.50 26.88 0.77
C LEU A 168 8.97 25.79 1.75
N ILE A 169 10.04 26.08 2.52
CA ILE A 169 10.58 25.17 3.53
C ILE A 169 9.53 24.85 4.59
N ASP A 170 8.87 25.87 5.14
CA ASP A 170 7.83 25.72 6.16
C ASP A 170 6.64 24.92 5.64
N HIS A 171 6.28 25.12 4.37
CA HIS A 171 5.13 24.46 3.76
C HIS A 171 5.40 23.00 3.37
N ALA A 172 6.53 22.71 2.71
CA ALA A 172 6.79 21.42 2.07
C ALA A 172 7.87 20.56 2.77
N TYR A 173 8.81 21.18 3.49
CA TYR A 173 9.98 20.52 4.06
C TYR A 173 10.08 20.66 5.58
N SER A 174 8.92 20.80 6.24
CA SER A 174 8.80 20.77 7.69
C SER A 174 8.74 19.31 8.19
N PRO A 175 9.68 18.89 9.05
CA PRO A 175 9.77 17.50 9.50
C PRO A 175 8.59 17.15 10.40
N PHE A 176 8.10 15.92 10.28
CA PHE A 176 7.05 15.43 11.15
C PHE A 176 7.65 14.86 12.43
N HIS A 177 7.49 15.59 13.53
CA HIS A 177 7.86 15.14 14.86
C HIS A 177 6.65 14.50 15.55
N ALA A 178 6.91 13.38 16.21
CA ALA A 178 5.92 12.61 16.95
C ALA A 178 6.56 12.03 18.21
N VAL A 179 5.74 11.60 19.16
CA VAL A 179 6.19 10.90 20.36
C VAL A 179 5.71 9.45 20.26
N LEU A 180 6.65 8.52 20.30
CA LEU A 180 6.37 7.09 20.28
C LEU A 180 6.19 6.59 21.71
N HIS A 181 5.03 6.03 22.01
CA HIS A 181 4.65 5.50 23.31
C HIS A 181 4.43 3.99 23.28
N CYS A 182 4.90 3.31 24.32
CA CYS A 182 4.57 1.92 24.65
C CYS A 182 4.32 1.84 26.16
N GLY A 183 3.08 2.13 26.57
CA GLY A 183 2.76 2.35 27.97
C GLY A 183 3.59 3.51 28.55
N ASN A 184 4.42 3.21 29.54
CA ASN A 184 5.28 4.22 30.19
C ASN A 184 6.60 4.50 29.46
N LEU A 185 6.94 3.71 28.43
CA LEU A 185 8.13 3.94 27.62
C LEU A 185 7.80 4.97 26.54
N SER A 186 8.59 6.03 26.45
CA SER A 186 8.41 7.06 25.43
C SER A 186 9.74 7.46 24.79
N SER A 187 9.67 7.90 23.54
CA SER A 187 10.77 8.57 22.85
C SER A 187 10.25 9.55 21.81
N ASP A 188 10.90 10.69 21.71
CA ASP A 188 10.69 11.64 20.62
C ASP A 188 11.27 11.08 19.32
N VAL A 189 10.47 11.14 18.25
CA VAL A 189 10.80 10.55 16.96
C VAL A 189 10.46 11.47 15.79
N GLN A 190 11.22 11.32 14.72
CA GLN A 190 10.95 11.89 13.40
C GLN A 190 10.39 10.80 12.50
N VAL A 191 9.24 11.06 11.88
CA VAL A 191 8.65 10.18 10.86
C VAL A 191 9.00 10.72 9.47
N PHE A 192 9.69 9.92 8.68
CA PHE A 192 10.20 10.32 7.36
C PHE A 192 9.84 9.32 6.25
N PRO A 193 9.29 9.74 5.10
CA PRO A 193 8.85 11.10 4.77
C PRO A 193 7.63 11.50 5.61
N ARG A 194 7.25 12.77 5.62
CA ARG A 194 6.02 13.23 6.29
C ARG A 194 4.81 12.46 5.75
N PRO A 195 3.99 11.82 6.60
CA PRO A 195 2.72 11.22 6.17
C PRO A 195 1.81 12.26 5.55
N GLU A 196 1.25 11.95 4.38
CA GLU A 196 0.23 12.80 3.78
C GLU A 196 -1.15 12.51 4.40
N PRO A 197 -2.00 13.53 4.59
CA PRO A 197 -3.37 13.32 5.04
C PRO A 197 -4.12 12.41 4.06
N VAL A 198 -4.80 11.40 4.59
CA VAL A 198 -5.61 10.48 3.79
C VAL A 198 -7.02 11.02 3.75
N VAL A 199 -7.52 11.36 2.56
CA VAL A 199 -8.91 11.76 2.36
C VAL A 199 -9.75 10.50 2.22
N MET A 200 -10.72 10.32 3.13
CA MET A 200 -11.71 9.27 3.00
C MET A 200 -12.95 9.83 2.32
N ASP A 201 -13.41 9.18 1.25
CA ASP A 201 -14.71 9.46 0.65
C ASP A 201 -15.83 8.92 1.56
N GLU A 202 -16.17 9.67 2.61
CA GLU A 202 -17.40 9.45 3.36
C GLU A 202 -18.57 10.11 2.61
N GLU A 203 -19.74 9.45 2.54
CA GLU A 203 -20.90 9.81 1.70
C GLU A 203 -21.46 11.24 1.89
N VAL A 204 -20.99 11.97 2.91
CA VAL A 204 -21.53 13.28 3.31
C VAL A 204 -20.51 14.41 3.20
N GLU A 205 -19.20 14.16 3.39
CA GLU A 205 -18.12 15.13 3.12
C GLU A 205 -16.75 14.44 3.27
N PRO A 206 -15.78 14.66 2.35
CA PRO A 206 -14.45 14.08 2.47
C PRO A 206 -13.67 14.74 3.62
N MET A 207 -13.47 14.02 4.73
CA MET A 207 -12.71 14.51 5.88
C MET A 207 -11.26 14.02 5.80
N PRO A 208 -10.26 14.92 5.76
CA PRO A 208 -8.85 14.52 5.75
C PRO A 208 -8.46 13.98 7.12
N ARG A 209 -8.01 12.73 7.18
CA ARG A 209 -7.44 12.13 8.40
C ARG A 209 -5.92 12.30 8.38
N ALA A 210 -5.39 12.97 9.39
CA ALA A 210 -3.97 13.14 9.62
C ALA A 210 -3.48 12.19 10.72
N VAL A 211 -2.23 11.75 10.61
CA VAL A 211 -1.61 10.89 11.61
C VAL A 211 -1.42 11.68 12.91
N SER A 212 -1.77 11.07 14.04
CA SER A 212 -1.56 11.61 15.39
C SER A 212 -0.07 11.89 15.64
N THR A 213 0.21 12.94 16.40
CA THR A 213 1.56 13.21 16.92
C THR A 213 1.94 12.24 18.04
N ASP A 214 0.95 11.71 18.76
CA ASP A 214 1.16 10.71 19.80
C ASP A 214 0.90 9.32 19.19
N LEU A 215 1.97 8.55 19.02
CA LEU A 215 1.95 7.23 18.40
C LEU A 215 1.94 6.17 19.50
N GLU A 216 0.78 5.61 19.81
CA GLU A 216 0.62 4.62 20.88
C GLU A 216 0.73 3.19 20.34
N ILE A 217 1.67 2.41 20.88
CA ILE A 217 1.78 0.97 20.61
C ILE A 217 0.73 0.24 21.44
N VAL A 218 -0.19 -0.45 20.76
CA VAL A 218 -1.33 -1.15 21.36
C VAL A 218 -1.11 -2.66 21.49
N GLY A 219 -0.09 -3.22 20.83
CA GLY A 219 0.20 -4.65 20.91
C GLY A 219 1.32 -5.10 19.97
N PHE A 220 1.64 -6.39 20.03
CA PHE A 220 2.65 -7.03 19.21
C PHE A 220 2.08 -8.26 18.51
N ILE A 221 2.50 -8.51 17.27
CA ILE A 221 2.07 -9.63 16.45
C ILE A 221 3.29 -10.20 15.74
N GLU A 222 3.34 -11.51 15.55
CA GLU A 222 4.41 -12.14 14.78
C GLU A 222 4.41 -11.70 13.31
N ILE A 223 5.61 -11.62 12.71
CA ILE A 223 5.74 -11.33 11.27
C ILE A 223 5.03 -12.41 10.43
N GLY A 224 4.96 -13.66 10.91
CA GLY A 224 4.22 -14.74 10.24
C GLY A 224 2.71 -14.46 10.14
N ASP A 225 2.13 -13.90 11.19
CA ASP A 225 0.70 -13.66 11.32
C ASP A 225 0.23 -12.37 10.64
N ILE A 226 1.05 -11.31 10.72
CA ILE A 226 0.78 -10.09 9.95
C ILE A 226 0.94 -10.35 8.45
N SER A 227 1.81 -11.30 8.07
CA SER A 227 2.11 -11.69 6.70
C SER A 227 2.69 -10.51 5.88
N SER A 228 1.99 -10.06 4.85
CA SER A 228 2.38 -8.92 4.01
C SER A 228 1.16 -8.05 3.73
N PRO A 229 0.77 -7.20 4.71
CA PRO A 229 -0.44 -6.41 4.60
C PRO A 229 -0.34 -5.33 3.51
N PRO A 230 -1.45 -4.99 2.83
CA PRO A 230 -1.52 -3.77 2.04
C PRO A 230 -1.33 -2.56 2.96
N VAL A 231 -0.48 -1.63 2.54
CA VAL A 231 -0.16 -0.42 3.30
C VAL A 231 -0.23 0.77 2.36
N ILE A 232 -0.71 1.91 2.86
CA ILE A 232 -0.79 3.16 2.11
C ILE A 232 0.62 3.67 1.80
N SER A 233 1.45 3.74 2.85
CA SER A 233 2.77 4.34 2.79
C SER A 233 3.68 3.76 3.86
N ARG A 234 4.99 3.92 3.66
CA ARG A 234 6.05 3.46 4.57
C ARG A 234 6.92 4.64 4.96
N HIS A 235 7.26 4.70 6.24
CA HIS A 235 7.99 5.80 6.85
C HIS A 235 9.08 5.25 7.77
N LEU A 236 10.28 5.82 7.71
CA LEU A 236 11.32 5.61 8.70
C LEU A 236 10.95 6.32 10.00
N VAL A 237 11.21 5.68 11.12
CA VAL A 237 11.05 6.26 12.46
C VAL A 237 12.43 6.40 13.07
N LEU A 238 12.87 7.65 13.25
CA LEU A 238 14.22 7.99 13.70
C LEU A 238 14.14 8.69 15.06
N PRO A 239 14.96 8.30 16.05
CA PRO A 239 14.96 9.00 17.33
C PRO A 239 15.54 10.41 17.18
N ILE A 240 14.91 11.37 17.85
CA ILE A 240 15.40 12.75 17.92
C ILE A 240 16.03 12.97 19.30
N ALA A 241 17.20 13.59 19.33
CA ALA A 241 17.79 14.09 20.56
C ALA A 241 17.14 15.43 20.91
N VAL A 242 16.07 15.41 21.71
CA VAL A 242 15.46 16.65 22.20
C VAL A 242 16.25 17.11 23.42
N ASN A 243 17.12 18.09 23.24
CA ASN A 243 17.70 18.83 24.36
C ASN A 243 16.61 19.74 24.94
N LYS A 244 16.01 19.34 26.06
CA LYS A 244 14.93 20.09 26.73
C LYS A 244 15.38 21.41 27.42
N GLU A 245 16.62 21.86 27.23
CA GLU A 245 17.16 23.03 27.95
C GLU A 245 17.47 24.27 27.09
N VAL A 246 17.23 24.27 25.77
CA VAL A 246 17.67 25.38 24.91
C VAL A 246 16.55 26.38 24.53
N ASP A 247 15.27 26.07 24.77
CA ASP A 247 14.16 26.97 24.38
C ASP A 247 13.72 27.98 25.46
N GLU A 248 14.31 28.00 26.67
CA GLU A 248 13.81 28.84 27.77
C GLU A 248 14.80 29.77 28.48
N VAL A 249 16.03 29.99 27.97
CA VAL A 249 16.91 31.00 28.58
C VAL A 249 17.54 31.91 27.52
N GLY A 250 17.14 33.17 27.58
CA GLY A 250 17.51 34.21 26.65
C GLY A 250 19.00 34.54 26.59
N ALA A 251 19.33 35.28 25.54
CA ALA A 251 20.61 35.92 25.29
C ALA A 251 21.20 36.56 26.56
N GLY A 252 22.34 36.04 27.02
CA GLY A 252 23.04 36.58 28.19
C GLY A 252 24.40 35.94 28.48
N ALA A 253 25.42 36.41 27.75
CA ALA A 253 26.82 36.60 28.15
C ALA A 253 27.77 35.41 28.51
N THR A 254 28.92 35.47 27.81
CA THR A 254 30.34 35.16 28.18
C THR A 254 30.81 33.70 28.31
N ASP A 255 31.33 33.18 27.19
CA ASP A 255 32.74 32.81 26.95
C ASP A 255 33.50 32.07 28.07
N GLU A 256 33.46 30.72 28.05
CA GLU A 256 34.60 29.88 28.43
C GLU A 256 34.72 28.69 27.45
N LEU A 257 35.93 28.54 26.89
CA LEU A 257 36.34 27.50 25.96
C LEU A 257 36.58 26.17 26.69
N GLU A 258 35.59 25.29 26.70
CA GLU A 258 35.81 23.85 26.84
C GLU A 258 35.23 23.14 25.60
N GLU A 259 35.98 22.19 25.03
CA GLU A 259 35.54 21.35 23.91
C GLU A 259 34.38 20.45 24.36
N GLU A 260 33.17 21.00 24.37
CA GLU A 260 31.92 20.28 24.57
C GLU A 260 31.80 19.15 23.53
N PRO A 261 31.60 17.89 23.95
CA PRO A 261 31.38 16.80 23.00
C PRO A 261 30.11 17.11 22.21
N SER A 262 30.22 17.16 20.86
CA SER A 262 29.11 17.49 19.96
C SER A 262 27.80 16.81 20.39
N ALA A 263 26.67 17.52 20.37
CA ALA A 263 25.37 17.03 20.87
C ALA A 263 24.97 15.61 20.41
N SER A 264 25.42 15.19 19.22
CA SER A 264 25.26 13.83 18.67
C SER A 264 26.00 12.73 19.46
N GLN A 265 27.14 13.02 20.08
CA GLN A 265 27.92 12.09 20.89
C GLN A 265 27.33 11.93 22.30
N MET A 266 26.70 12.96 22.84
CA MET A 266 25.98 12.86 24.13
C MET A 266 24.66 12.10 23.96
N ALA A 267 23.90 12.38 22.91
CA ALA A 267 22.67 11.66 22.58
C ALA A 267 22.89 10.19 22.23
N GLY A 268 24.06 9.83 21.68
CA GLY A 268 24.41 8.44 21.38
C GLY A 268 24.71 7.57 22.61
N LYS A 269 24.87 8.18 23.80
CA LYS A 269 25.15 7.46 25.06
C LYS A 269 23.92 7.27 25.94
N SER A 270 22.86 8.05 25.73
CA SER A 270 21.61 7.89 26.47
C SER A 270 20.80 6.72 25.91
N PRO A 271 20.18 5.90 26.78
CA PRO A 271 19.33 4.81 26.33
C PRO A 271 18.10 5.38 25.62
N ASN A 272 17.82 4.91 24.40
CA ASN A 272 16.69 5.36 23.60
C ASN A 272 15.72 4.20 23.31
N PHE A 273 14.43 4.44 23.55
CA PHE A 273 13.39 3.42 23.37
C PHE A 273 13.29 2.91 21.92
N CYS A 274 13.51 3.75 20.91
CA CYS A 274 13.47 3.31 19.51
C CYS A 274 14.57 2.29 19.18
N VAL A 275 15.75 2.43 19.80
CA VAL A 275 16.87 1.48 19.62
C VAL A 275 16.52 0.13 20.24
N LEU A 276 15.95 0.15 21.45
CA LEU A 276 15.47 -1.04 22.14
C LEU A 276 14.36 -1.73 21.34
N LEU A 277 13.31 -0.99 20.96
CA LEU A 277 12.17 -1.51 20.21
C LEU A 277 12.61 -2.13 18.88
N HIS A 278 13.43 -1.42 18.10
CA HIS A 278 13.96 -1.94 16.85
C HIS A 278 14.77 -3.23 17.03
N GLY A 279 15.62 -3.28 18.07
CA GLY A 279 16.41 -4.47 18.39
C GLY A 279 15.53 -5.67 18.71
N SER A 280 14.55 -5.49 19.59
CA SER A 280 13.62 -6.54 19.99
C SER A 280 12.75 -7.03 18.83
N LEU A 281 12.13 -6.13 18.06
CA LEU A 281 11.30 -6.51 16.92
C LEU A 281 12.07 -7.32 15.88
N LYS A 282 13.35 -7.00 15.68
CA LYS A 282 14.22 -7.74 14.75
C LYS A 282 14.60 -9.13 15.25
N VAL A 283 14.95 -9.26 16.52
CA VAL A 283 15.38 -10.53 17.12
C VAL A 283 14.22 -11.48 17.24
N GLU A 284 13.08 -10.99 17.73
CA GLU A 284 11.87 -11.79 17.95
C GLU A 284 11.07 -12.02 16.66
N GLY A 285 11.38 -11.32 15.56
CA GLY A 285 10.63 -11.45 14.33
C GLY A 285 9.16 -11.02 14.49
N MET A 286 8.94 -9.93 15.22
CA MET A 286 7.61 -9.38 15.52
C MET A 286 7.43 -7.99 14.90
N VAL A 287 6.17 -7.56 14.84
CA VAL A 287 5.74 -6.20 14.51
C VAL A 287 4.95 -5.62 15.69
N ALA A 288 5.07 -4.30 15.92
CA ALA A 288 4.28 -3.60 16.92
C ALA A 288 3.12 -2.87 16.23
N LEU A 289 1.88 -3.11 16.67
CA LEU A 289 0.71 -2.37 16.21
C LEU A 289 0.69 -0.98 16.84
N VAL A 290 0.46 0.04 16.02
CA VAL A 290 0.42 1.44 16.45
C VAL A 290 -0.92 2.05 16.11
N GLN A 291 -1.50 2.79 17.05
CA GLN A 291 -2.67 3.61 16.79
C GLN A 291 -2.24 4.95 16.19
N LEU A 292 -2.72 5.23 14.97
CA LEU A 292 -2.44 6.46 14.24
C LEU A 292 -3.53 7.51 14.45
N GLY A 293 -4.72 7.09 14.85
CA GLY A 293 -5.88 7.95 15.11
C GLY A 293 -7.14 7.14 15.44
N PRO A 294 -8.32 7.77 15.46
CA PRO A 294 -9.59 7.09 15.67
C PRO A 294 -9.87 6.09 14.53
N GLU A 295 -10.02 4.81 14.88
CA GLU A 295 -10.21 3.71 13.92
C GLU A 295 -9.14 3.67 12.80
N TRP A 296 -7.91 4.07 13.13
CA TRP A 296 -6.80 4.05 12.19
C TRP A 296 -5.53 3.53 12.85
N TYR A 297 -4.94 2.53 12.22
CA TYR A 297 -3.83 1.76 12.76
C TYR A 297 -2.71 1.59 11.74
N GLY A 298 -1.53 1.30 12.24
CA GLY A 298 -0.36 0.94 11.46
C GLY A 298 0.48 -0.10 12.18
N MET A 299 1.65 -0.38 11.62
CA MET A 299 2.63 -1.28 12.22
C MET A 299 4.03 -0.70 12.19
N LEU A 300 4.78 -0.94 13.25
CA LEU A 300 6.22 -0.72 13.35
C LEU A 300 6.94 -2.06 13.21
N TYR A 301 7.99 -2.08 12.39
CA TYR A 301 8.79 -3.28 12.17
C TYR A 301 10.23 -2.91 11.85
N SER A 302 11.13 -3.87 12.07
CA SER A 302 12.51 -3.73 11.63
C SER A 302 12.59 -4.08 10.15
N GLN A 303 13.12 -3.18 9.35
CA GLN A 303 13.45 -3.46 7.95
C GLN A 303 14.95 -3.41 7.76
N ALA A 304 15.50 -4.48 7.16
CA ALA A 304 16.87 -4.49 6.67
C ALA A 304 16.92 -3.80 5.29
N ASP A 305 17.63 -2.68 5.23
CA ASP A 305 17.98 -1.98 3.98
C ASP A 305 19.19 -2.67 3.31
N SER A 306 20.08 -3.24 4.14
CA SER A 306 21.19 -4.08 3.71
C SER A 306 21.51 -5.15 4.74
N LYS A 307 22.45 -6.07 4.42
CA LYS A 307 22.95 -7.06 5.39
C LYS A 307 23.51 -6.44 6.69
N LYS A 308 23.88 -5.14 6.68
CA LYS A 308 24.51 -4.46 7.81
C LYS A 308 23.67 -3.34 8.44
N LYS A 309 22.68 -2.80 7.73
CA LYS A 309 21.87 -1.66 8.19
C LYS A 309 20.39 -2.05 8.23
N SER A 310 19.81 -2.00 9.42
CA SER A 310 18.36 -2.08 9.62
C SER A 310 17.90 -0.89 10.44
N ASN A 311 16.73 -0.38 10.10
CA ASN A 311 16.10 0.75 10.79
C ASN A 311 14.66 0.39 11.17
N LEU A 312 14.13 1.11 12.15
CA LEU A 312 12.72 1.06 12.48
C LEU A 312 11.92 1.74 11.37
N MET A 313 10.91 1.04 10.85
CA MET A 313 9.97 1.58 9.88
C MET A 313 8.55 1.42 10.39
N MET A 314 7.73 2.41 10.08
CA MET A 314 6.29 2.43 10.26
C MET A 314 5.62 2.23 8.91
N SER A 315 4.52 1.48 8.87
CA SER A 315 3.62 1.44 7.72
C SER A 315 2.19 1.68 8.15
N LEU A 316 1.47 2.46 7.36
CA LEU A 316 0.11 2.87 7.67
C LEU A 316 -0.86 1.92 6.95
N PHE A 317 -1.84 1.38 7.66
CA PHE A 317 -2.91 0.63 7.04
C PHE A 317 -3.98 1.56 6.48
N ASP A 318 -4.89 0.99 5.70
CA ASP A 318 -6.08 1.71 5.28
C ASP A 318 -6.91 2.12 6.52
N PRO A 319 -7.37 3.38 6.62
CA PRO A 319 -8.27 3.80 7.68
C PRO A 319 -9.53 2.94 7.71
N GLY A 320 -9.91 2.50 8.90
CA GLY A 320 -11.10 1.69 9.11
C GLY A 320 -10.94 0.66 10.24
N PRO A 321 -12.05 0.05 10.67
CA PRO A 321 -12.05 -0.90 11.79
C PRO A 321 -11.45 -2.27 11.45
N GLU A 322 -11.45 -2.67 10.17
CA GLU A 322 -10.98 -3.97 9.69
C GLU A 322 -10.11 -3.80 8.44
N PRO A 323 -8.90 -3.21 8.57
CA PRO A 323 -8.01 -3.06 7.42
C PRO A 323 -7.49 -4.41 6.90
N LEU A 324 -7.35 -5.39 7.80
CA LEU A 324 -6.76 -6.69 7.51
C LEU A 324 -7.74 -7.82 7.89
N PRO A 325 -8.42 -8.45 6.92
CA PRO A 325 -9.45 -9.44 7.20
C PRO A 325 -8.97 -10.67 7.98
N TRP A 326 -7.70 -11.04 7.85
CA TRP A 326 -7.13 -12.18 8.57
C TRP A 326 -6.76 -11.87 10.02
N LEU A 327 -6.78 -10.60 10.42
CA LEU A 327 -6.67 -10.16 11.82
C LEU A 327 -8.04 -9.83 12.42
N GLY A 328 -9.03 -9.58 11.56
CA GLY A 328 -10.35 -9.12 11.96
C GLY A 328 -10.32 -7.68 12.43
N LYS A 329 -11.29 -7.31 13.28
CA LYS A 329 -11.39 -5.96 13.82
C LYS A 329 -10.25 -5.69 14.81
N ILE A 330 -9.42 -4.68 14.53
CA ILE A 330 -8.27 -4.37 15.38
C ILE A 330 -8.70 -3.97 16.80
N SER A 331 -9.86 -3.32 16.93
CA SER A 331 -10.43 -2.96 18.24
C SER A 331 -10.84 -4.16 19.11
N HIS A 332 -10.97 -5.36 18.52
CA HIS A 332 -11.28 -6.59 19.26
C HIS A 332 -10.03 -7.40 19.60
N LEU A 333 -8.84 -6.95 19.18
CA LEU A 333 -7.59 -7.58 19.57
C LEU A 333 -7.32 -7.26 21.04
N GLY A 334 -7.37 -8.28 21.88
CA GLY A 334 -7.12 -8.19 23.31
C GLY A 334 -5.79 -8.83 23.72
N PRO A 335 -5.32 -8.55 24.94
CA PRO A 335 -4.13 -9.19 25.48
C PRO A 335 -4.36 -10.68 25.72
N ILE A 336 -3.31 -11.50 25.52
CA ILE A 336 -3.37 -12.95 25.76
C ILE A 336 -3.72 -13.32 27.21
N SER A 337 -3.49 -12.41 28.17
CA SER A 337 -3.81 -12.59 29.59
C SER A 337 -5.31 -12.64 29.89
N GLU A 338 -6.14 -12.09 29.01
CA GLU A 338 -7.60 -12.13 29.14
C GLU A 338 -8.22 -13.37 28.48
N ALA A 339 -7.45 -14.10 27.68
CA ALA A 339 -7.90 -15.34 27.07
C ALA A 339 -7.91 -16.49 28.08
N ALA A 340 -8.89 -17.40 27.94
CA ALA A 340 -9.00 -18.57 28.82
C ALA A 340 -7.80 -19.53 28.69
N GLU A 341 -7.23 -19.62 27.49
CA GLU A 341 -6.04 -20.41 27.16
C GLU A 341 -5.14 -19.56 26.26
N ASN A 342 -3.82 -19.75 26.33
CA ASN A 342 -2.90 -19.04 25.43
C ASN A 342 -3.16 -19.49 23.98
N PRO A 343 -3.62 -18.59 23.08
CA PRO A 343 -3.93 -18.97 21.71
C PRO A 343 -2.71 -19.41 20.90
N TYR A 344 -1.50 -19.00 21.31
CA TYR A 344 -0.24 -19.42 20.70
C TYR A 344 0.24 -20.80 21.21
N GLY A 345 -0.42 -21.35 22.23
CA GLY A 345 0.00 -22.56 22.93
C GLY A 345 1.14 -22.31 23.93
N GLU A 346 1.40 -23.28 24.81
CA GLU A 346 2.47 -23.17 25.82
C GLU A 346 3.87 -23.19 25.19
N ASP A 347 4.02 -23.88 24.05
CA ASP A 347 5.27 -24.03 23.29
C ASP A 347 5.35 -23.10 22.06
N ASP A 348 4.45 -22.12 21.93
CA ASP A 348 4.40 -21.20 20.78
C ASP A 348 4.26 -21.91 19.42
N SER A 349 3.51 -23.01 19.41
CA SER A 349 3.37 -23.93 18.26
C SER A 349 2.08 -23.73 17.48
N LYS A 350 1.21 -22.84 17.94
CA LYS A 350 -0.09 -22.52 17.32
C LYS A 350 -0.17 -21.01 17.12
N SER A 351 -1.12 -20.58 16.31
CA SER A 351 -1.49 -19.18 16.20
C SER A 351 -3.00 -19.05 16.10
N PRO A 352 -3.62 -18.00 16.70
CA PRO A 352 -5.00 -17.66 16.46
C PRO A 352 -5.25 -17.14 15.03
N PHE A 353 -4.18 -16.77 14.30
CA PHE A 353 -4.24 -16.25 12.95
C PHE A 353 -3.84 -17.32 11.92
N PRO A 354 -4.31 -17.20 10.66
CA PRO A 354 -5.24 -16.20 10.14
C PRO A 354 -6.70 -16.48 10.50
N VAL A 355 -7.48 -15.43 10.78
CA VAL A 355 -8.94 -15.50 10.90
C VAL A 355 -9.54 -15.91 9.55
N GLN A 356 -10.26 -17.04 9.53
CA GLN A 356 -10.87 -17.53 8.31
C GLN A 356 -12.16 -16.76 7.98
N PRO A 357 -12.40 -16.42 6.70
CA PRO A 357 -13.66 -15.80 6.32
C PRO A 357 -14.83 -16.75 6.57
N SER A 358 -15.97 -16.19 6.97
CA SER A 358 -17.21 -16.96 7.23
C SER A 358 -17.66 -17.79 6.03
N VAL A 359 -17.39 -17.29 4.81
CA VAL A 359 -17.69 -17.98 3.55
C VAL A 359 -16.41 -18.29 2.78
N LYS A 360 -16.21 -19.57 2.47
CA LYS A 360 -15.08 -20.04 1.66
C LYS A 360 -15.15 -19.48 0.25
N ARG A 361 -13.99 -19.12 -0.31
CA ARG A 361 -13.87 -18.66 -1.70
C ARG A 361 -14.01 -19.83 -2.67
N SER A 362 -14.30 -19.52 -3.93
CA SER A 362 -14.55 -20.52 -4.99
C SER A 362 -13.40 -21.51 -5.20
N TYR A 363 -12.15 -21.10 -5.01
CA TYR A 363 -10.96 -21.96 -5.12
C TYR A 363 -10.69 -22.81 -3.87
N ALA A 364 -11.22 -22.39 -2.71
CA ALA A 364 -11.12 -23.11 -1.44
C ALA A 364 -12.36 -23.99 -1.15
N GLN A 365 -13.28 -24.04 -2.12
CA GLN A 365 -14.50 -24.82 -2.07
C GLN A 365 -14.66 -25.59 -3.38
N ASN A 366 -15.40 -26.71 -3.33
CA ASN A 366 -15.73 -27.42 -4.55
C ASN A 366 -16.81 -26.66 -5.33
N VAL A 367 -16.42 -26.00 -6.42
CA VAL A 367 -17.32 -25.37 -7.39
C VAL A 367 -17.36 -26.19 -8.68
N THR A 368 -18.49 -26.16 -9.39
CA THR A 368 -18.66 -26.86 -10.66
C THR A 368 -18.75 -25.84 -11.79
N VAL A 369 -17.88 -25.95 -12.80
CA VAL A 369 -17.82 -24.99 -13.93
C VAL A 369 -17.75 -25.77 -15.26
N TRP A 370 -18.81 -25.71 -16.05
CA TRP A 370 -18.92 -26.44 -17.33
C TRP A 370 -19.07 -25.51 -18.56
N ILE A 371 -18.48 -24.31 -18.48
CA ILE A 371 -18.43 -23.38 -19.63
C ILE A 371 -17.51 -23.95 -20.73
N LYS A 372 -16.41 -24.60 -20.35
CA LYS A 372 -15.47 -25.27 -21.27
C LYS A 372 -15.68 -26.78 -21.23
N ALA A 373 -15.63 -27.43 -22.39
CA ALA A 373 -15.79 -28.88 -22.51
C ALA A 373 -14.80 -29.69 -21.65
N SER A 374 -13.57 -29.19 -21.48
CA SER A 374 -12.55 -29.85 -20.66
C SER A 374 -12.93 -29.97 -19.18
N GLY A 375 -13.65 -28.98 -18.62
CA GLY A 375 -14.11 -29.02 -17.23
C GLY A 375 -15.13 -30.13 -17.01
N LEU A 376 -16.12 -30.22 -17.90
CA LEU A 376 -17.12 -31.28 -17.88
C LEU A 376 -16.49 -32.67 -18.05
N GLN A 377 -15.59 -32.82 -19.03
CA GLN A 377 -14.88 -34.08 -19.26
C GLN A 377 -14.08 -34.51 -18.03
N THR A 378 -13.41 -33.58 -17.34
CA THR A 378 -12.62 -33.87 -16.13
C THR A 378 -13.50 -34.42 -15.01
N ASP A 379 -14.68 -33.84 -14.79
CA ASP A 379 -15.63 -34.30 -13.77
C ASP A 379 -16.17 -35.71 -14.08
N VAL A 380 -16.59 -35.94 -15.33
CA VAL A 380 -17.08 -37.26 -15.76
C VAL A 380 -15.95 -38.30 -15.67
N GLN A 381 -14.75 -37.99 -16.14
CA GLN A 381 -13.59 -38.88 -16.02
C GLN A 381 -13.23 -39.19 -14.55
N LYS A 382 -13.39 -38.24 -13.64
CA LYS A 382 -13.17 -38.46 -12.20
C LYS A 382 -14.20 -39.45 -11.64
N ILE A 383 -15.47 -39.36 -12.05
CA ILE A 383 -16.51 -40.31 -11.69
C ILE A 383 -16.17 -41.70 -12.25
N LEU A 384 -15.83 -41.82 -13.54
CA LEU A 384 -15.50 -43.09 -14.19
C LEU A 384 -14.27 -43.77 -13.57
N ARG A 385 -13.22 -43.00 -13.21
CA ARG A 385 -12.05 -43.54 -12.51
C ARG A 385 -12.40 -44.13 -11.14
N ASN A 386 -13.36 -43.54 -10.42
CA ASN A 386 -13.83 -44.06 -9.14
C ASN A 386 -14.79 -45.25 -9.33
N ALA A 387 -15.58 -45.26 -10.39
CA ALA A 387 -16.49 -46.35 -10.77
C ALA A 387 -15.74 -47.67 -10.98
N ARG A 388 -14.59 -47.64 -11.66
CA ARG A 388 -13.75 -48.83 -11.90
C ARG A 388 -13.05 -49.38 -10.66
N LYS A 389 -13.04 -48.63 -9.55
CA LYS A 389 -12.40 -48.99 -8.27
C LYS A 389 -13.43 -49.27 -7.18
N LEU A 390 -14.64 -49.70 -7.56
CA LEU A 390 -15.65 -50.14 -6.62
C LEU A 390 -15.36 -51.59 -6.17
N PRO A 391 -15.58 -51.94 -4.88
CA PRO A 391 -16.21 -51.14 -3.82
C PRO A 391 -15.28 -50.19 -3.04
N ASP A 392 -13.96 -50.23 -3.24
CA ASP A 392 -12.97 -49.49 -2.43
C ASP A 392 -13.20 -47.96 -2.40
N LYS A 393 -13.68 -47.38 -3.51
CA LYS A 393 -13.92 -45.93 -3.65
C LYS A 393 -15.40 -45.54 -3.66
N THR A 394 -16.28 -46.35 -3.06
CA THR A 394 -17.74 -46.14 -3.04
C THR A 394 -18.15 -44.75 -2.51
N GLN A 395 -17.56 -44.27 -1.40
CA GLN A 395 -17.92 -42.98 -0.81
C GLN A 395 -17.56 -41.80 -1.73
N THR A 396 -16.36 -41.82 -2.31
CA THR A 396 -15.90 -40.79 -3.24
C THR A 396 -16.68 -40.84 -4.56
N PHE A 397 -17.01 -42.03 -5.07
CA PHE A 397 -17.83 -42.20 -6.27
C PHE A 397 -19.18 -41.50 -6.11
N TYR A 398 -19.92 -41.82 -5.03
CA TYR A 398 -21.23 -41.22 -4.79
C TYR A 398 -21.17 -39.73 -4.46
N LYS A 399 -20.11 -39.23 -3.82
CA LYS A 399 -19.92 -37.81 -3.56
C LYS A 399 -19.77 -37.01 -4.86
N GLU A 400 -18.95 -37.49 -5.79
CA GLU A 400 -18.73 -36.84 -7.09
C GLU A 400 -19.96 -36.97 -7.99
N LEU A 401 -20.63 -38.13 -7.99
CA LEU A 401 -21.85 -38.37 -8.75
C LEU A 401 -23.00 -37.45 -8.28
N ASN A 402 -23.19 -37.30 -6.97
CA ASN A 402 -24.18 -36.36 -6.42
C ASN A 402 -23.81 -34.90 -6.72
N ARG A 403 -22.52 -34.55 -6.73
CA ARG A 403 -22.07 -33.20 -7.11
C ARG A 403 -22.47 -32.90 -8.56
N LEU A 404 -22.15 -33.81 -9.49
CA LEU A 404 -22.56 -33.68 -10.89
C LEU A 404 -24.07 -33.61 -11.01
N ARG A 405 -24.81 -34.46 -10.28
CA ARG A 405 -26.28 -34.42 -10.27
C ARG A 405 -26.81 -33.04 -9.85
N LYS A 406 -26.39 -32.54 -8.69
CA LYS A 406 -26.84 -31.24 -8.17
C LYS A 406 -26.51 -30.09 -9.14
N ALA A 407 -25.32 -30.10 -9.73
CA ALA A 407 -24.91 -29.08 -10.69
C ALA A 407 -25.73 -29.15 -11.98
N ALA A 408 -25.96 -30.35 -12.54
CA ALA A 408 -26.77 -30.54 -13.74
C ALA A 408 -28.23 -30.11 -13.53
N LEU A 409 -28.81 -30.40 -12.36
CA LEU A 409 -30.15 -29.94 -11.99
C LEU A 409 -30.20 -28.41 -11.86
N ALA A 410 -29.21 -27.80 -11.23
CA ALA A 410 -29.14 -26.35 -11.06
C ALA A 410 -28.95 -25.59 -12.38
N PHE A 411 -28.17 -26.14 -13.32
CA PHE A 411 -27.97 -25.57 -14.65
C PHE A 411 -29.09 -25.91 -15.65
N GLY A 412 -30.01 -26.82 -15.30
CA GLY A 412 -31.01 -27.33 -16.24
C GLY A 412 -30.43 -28.21 -17.36
N PHE A 413 -29.26 -28.81 -17.15
CA PHE A 413 -28.59 -29.68 -18.12
C PHE A 413 -29.01 -31.15 -17.91
N TRP A 414 -30.25 -31.47 -18.24
CA TRP A 414 -30.83 -32.81 -18.04
C TRP A 414 -30.23 -33.89 -18.94
N GLU A 415 -29.82 -33.52 -20.16
CA GLU A 415 -29.21 -34.43 -21.12
C GLU A 415 -27.88 -35.02 -20.63
N LEU A 416 -27.13 -34.26 -19.82
CA LEU A 416 -25.90 -34.73 -19.21
C LEU A 416 -26.16 -35.88 -18.24
N LEU A 417 -27.26 -35.82 -17.46
CA LEU A 417 -27.62 -36.90 -16.54
C LEU A 417 -27.93 -38.20 -17.28
N LYS A 418 -28.63 -38.10 -18.42
CA LYS A 418 -28.90 -39.25 -19.30
C LYS A 418 -27.59 -39.81 -19.86
N GLY A 419 -26.74 -38.95 -20.43
CA GLY A 419 -25.46 -39.35 -20.99
C GLY A 419 -24.52 -39.98 -19.97
N VAL A 420 -24.45 -39.46 -18.74
CA VAL A 420 -23.63 -40.06 -17.67
C VAL A 420 -24.22 -41.38 -17.19
N ALA A 421 -25.55 -41.53 -17.13
CA ALA A 421 -26.17 -42.81 -16.77
C ALA A 421 -25.86 -43.90 -17.80
N ASP A 422 -25.96 -43.59 -19.09
CA ASP A 422 -25.63 -44.53 -20.17
C ASP A 422 -24.14 -44.92 -20.15
N LEU A 423 -23.25 -43.98 -19.79
CA LEU A 423 -21.83 -44.28 -19.57
C LEU A 423 -21.61 -45.24 -18.39
N LEU A 424 -22.34 -45.08 -17.28
CA LEU A 424 -22.25 -45.97 -16.13
C LEU A 424 -22.78 -47.39 -16.44
N GLU A 425 -23.86 -47.50 -17.22
CA GLU A 425 -24.36 -48.80 -17.71
C GLU A 425 -23.31 -49.48 -18.61
N ARG A 426 -22.69 -48.73 -19.51
CA ARG A 426 -21.61 -49.26 -20.35
C ARG A 426 -20.40 -49.71 -19.54
N GLU A 427 -20.02 -48.98 -18.50
CA GLU A 427 -18.91 -49.40 -17.63
C GLU A 427 -19.29 -50.63 -16.78
N CYS A 428 -20.56 -50.78 -16.41
CA CYS A 428 -21.04 -51.98 -15.73
C CYS A 428 -20.91 -53.24 -16.59
N THR A 429 -21.14 -53.15 -17.92
CA THR A 429 -20.98 -54.28 -18.84
C THR A 429 -19.53 -54.57 -19.21
N LEU A 430 -18.63 -53.59 -19.03
CA LEU A 430 -17.20 -53.69 -19.30
C LEU A 430 -16.36 -54.04 -18.06
N LEU A 431 -17.00 -54.38 -16.92
CA LEU A 431 -16.29 -54.82 -15.73
C LEU A 431 -15.53 -56.14 -16.01
N PRO A 432 -14.26 -56.27 -15.60
CA PRO A 432 -13.53 -57.54 -15.70
C PRO A 432 -14.18 -58.65 -14.86
N ASP A 433 -14.01 -59.91 -15.26
CA ASP A 433 -14.50 -61.08 -14.51
C ASP A 433 -13.90 -61.18 -13.09
N SER A 434 -12.78 -60.49 -12.83
CA SER A 434 -12.13 -60.37 -11.52
C SER A 434 -12.70 -59.25 -10.65
N ALA A 435 -13.72 -58.51 -11.10
CA ALA A 435 -14.32 -57.42 -10.35
C ALA A 435 -15.25 -57.93 -9.24
N HIS A 436 -15.31 -57.18 -8.13
CA HIS A 436 -16.17 -57.54 -7.00
C HIS A 436 -17.66 -57.42 -7.40
N PRO A 437 -18.55 -58.36 -6.99
CA PRO A 437 -19.96 -58.38 -7.40
C PRO A 437 -20.71 -57.09 -7.05
N ASP A 438 -20.38 -56.46 -5.92
CA ASP A 438 -20.97 -55.17 -5.52
C ASP A 438 -20.74 -54.03 -6.52
N ALA A 439 -19.66 -54.06 -7.33
CA ALA A 439 -19.40 -53.01 -8.32
C ALA A 439 -20.53 -52.93 -9.35
N ALA A 440 -20.98 -54.07 -9.87
CA ALA A 440 -22.06 -54.14 -10.85
C ALA A 440 -23.40 -53.63 -10.26
N PHE A 441 -23.71 -54.00 -9.01
CA PHE A 441 -24.91 -53.52 -8.32
C PHE A 441 -24.89 -52.00 -8.10
N GLN A 442 -23.77 -51.43 -7.64
CA GLN A 442 -23.68 -50.00 -7.35
C GLN A 442 -23.71 -49.15 -8.63
N LEU A 443 -23.10 -49.61 -9.74
CA LEU A 443 -23.14 -48.92 -11.03
C LEU A 443 -24.54 -48.95 -11.65
N SER A 444 -25.19 -50.11 -11.67
CA SER A 444 -26.56 -50.26 -12.18
C SER A 444 -27.54 -49.40 -11.38
N HIS A 445 -27.41 -49.41 -10.05
CA HIS A 445 -28.22 -48.58 -9.17
C HIS A 445 -27.99 -47.08 -9.43
N ALA A 446 -26.73 -46.65 -9.53
CA ALA A 446 -26.38 -45.25 -9.82
C ALA A 446 -26.95 -44.78 -11.16
N ALA A 447 -26.82 -45.57 -12.22
CA ALA A 447 -27.36 -45.23 -13.54
C ALA A 447 -28.89 -45.09 -13.54
N GLN A 448 -29.61 -46.05 -12.93
CA GLN A 448 -31.07 -45.98 -12.83
C GLN A 448 -31.53 -44.72 -12.08
N GLN A 449 -30.88 -44.39 -10.95
CA GLN A 449 -31.21 -43.20 -10.18
C GLN A 449 -30.88 -41.89 -10.92
N LEU A 450 -29.82 -41.85 -11.74
CA LEU A 450 -29.54 -40.69 -12.60
C LEU A 450 -30.59 -40.52 -13.70
N LYS A 451 -31.04 -41.61 -14.33
CA LYS A 451 -32.12 -41.57 -15.33
C LYS A 451 -33.41 -41.01 -14.72
N LEU A 452 -33.78 -41.48 -13.53
CA LEU A 452 -34.93 -40.96 -12.79
C LEU A 452 -34.79 -39.47 -12.45
N ALA A 453 -33.60 -39.03 -12.04
CA ALA A 453 -33.32 -37.62 -11.76
C ALA A 453 -33.39 -36.73 -13.02
N SER A 454 -33.20 -37.28 -14.21
CA SER A 454 -33.29 -36.56 -15.48
C SER A 454 -34.73 -36.33 -15.98
N THR A 455 -35.70 -37.11 -15.47
CA THR A 455 -37.10 -37.10 -15.91
C THR A 455 -38.07 -36.57 -14.85
N ALA A 456 -37.75 -36.75 -13.56
CA ALA A 456 -38.58 -36.28 -12.46
C ALA A 456 -38.19 -34.84 -12.07
N THR A 457 -39.18 -34.05 -11.65
CA THR A 457 -39.03 -32.78 -10.90
C THR A 457 -38.35 -33.07 -9.56
N SER A 458 -37.09 -33.48 -9.60
CA SER A 458 -36.37 -34.05 -8.48
C SER A 458 -35.78 -32.93 -7.64
N GLU A 459 -36.19 -32.87 -6.37
CA GLU A 459 -35.69 -31.89 -5.41
C GLU A 459 -34.15 -31.99 -5.26
N ILE A 460 -33.50 -30.83 -5.24
CA ILE A 460 -32.03 -30.68 -5.09
C ILE A 460 -31.52 -31.36 -3.80
N CYS A 461 -32.37 -31.51 -2.78
CA CYS A 461 -32.03 -32.07 -1.47
C CYS A 461 -32.02 -33.61 -1.37
N ASN A 462 -32.59 -34.36 -2.32
CA ASN A 462 -32.69 -35.82 -2.19
C ASN A 462 -31.38 -36.55 -2.56
N ASN A 463 -30.50 -36.79 -1.57
CA ASN A 463 -29.23 -37.52 -1.74
C ASN A 463 -29.36 -39.07 -1.74
N ARG A 464 -30.53 -39.65 -2.02
CA ARG A 464 -30.78 -41.11 -1.96
C ARG A 464 -30.17 -41.86 -3.16
N LEU A 465 -28.84 -41.96 -3.21
CA LEU A 465 -28.12 -42.64 -4.28
C LEU A 465 -27.35 -43.89 -3.82
N LYS A 466 -27.12 -44.09 -2.51
CA LYS A 466 -26.32 -45.22 -2.00
C LYS A 466 -27.20 -46.43 -1.71
N TYR A 467 -26.97 -47.54 -2.41
CA TYR A 467 -27.60 -48.83 -2.09
C TYR A 467 -26.82 -49.51 -0.96
N ARG A 468 -27.48 -49.87 0.15
CA ARG A 468 -26.88 -50.74 1.19
C ARG A 468 -27.07 -52.20 0.79
N SER A 469 -25.99 -52.94 0.58
CA SER A 469 -26.06 -54.38 0.34
C SER A 469 -26.66 -55.09 1.57
N PRO A 470 -27.60 -56.05 1.40
CA PRO A 470 -28.26 -56.72 2.53
C PRO A 470 -27.34 -57.62 3.36
N SER A 471 -26.15 -57.98 2.87
CA SER A 471 -25.30 -59.03 3.43
C SER A 471 -24.46 -58.62 4.66
N LEU A 472 -24.52 -57.37 5.11
CA LEU A 472 -23.74 -56.88 6.26
C LEU A 472 -24.56 -56.24 7.40
N CYS A 473 -25.89 -56.37 7.39
CA CYS A 473 -26.75 -55.80 8.44
C CYS A 473 -27.19 -56.86 9.47
N GLY A 474 -26.39 -57.03 10.53
CA GLY A 474 -26.88 -57.56 11.81
C GLY A 474 -27.87 -56.59 12.49
N PRO A 475 -28.77 -57.08 13.36
CA PRO A 475 -30.00 -56.39 13.77
C PRO A 475 -29.83 -55.24 14.79
N ARG A 476 -28.72 -54.49 14.79
CA ARG A 476 -28.41 -53.51 15.85
C ARG A 476 -28.31 -52.03 15.43
N TRP A 477 -28.56 -51.69 14.17
CA TRP A 477 -28.35 -50.32 13.65
C TRP A 477 -29.61 -49.62 13.11
N ARG A 478 -30.80 -49.95 13.64
CA ARG A 478 -32.06 -49.28 13.23
C ARG A 478 -32.27 -47.86 13.81
N THR A 479 -31.36 -47.35 14.64
CA THR A 479 -31.66 -46.14 15.44
C THR A 479 -30.82 -44.89 15.12
N VAL A 480 -29.87 -44.93 14.16
CA VAL A 480 -28.89 -43.81 13.98
C VAL A 480 -29.12 -43.00 12.69
N CYS A 481 -30.25 -43.14 12.00
CA CYS A 481 -30.49 -42.43 10.74
C CYS A 481 -31.49 -41.26 10.82
N ALA A 482 -31.65 -40.63 11.99
CA ALA A 482 -32.40 -39.38 12.12
C ALA A 482 -31.52 -38.11 11.97
N ASP A 483 -30.22 -38.17 12.23
CA ASP A 483 -29.40 -36.96 12.46
C ASP A 483 -28.43 -36.59 11.31
N CYS A 484 -28.69 -37.00 10.08
CA CYS A 484 -27.90 -36.55 8.91
C CYS A 484 -28.74 -35.72 7.93
N CYS A 485 -29.64 -34.91 8.48
CA CYS A 485 -30.30 -33.80 7.79
C CYS A 485 -29.88 -32.48 8.44
N PHE A 486 -28.64 -32.06 8.17
CA PHE A 486 -28.22 -30.66 8.13
C PHE A 486 -27.11 -30.50 7.08
#